data_AF-A0A520U8J2-F1
#
_entry.id   AF-A0A520U8J2-F1
#
_cell.length_a   1.000
_cell.length_b   1.000
_cell.length_c   1.000
_cell.angle_alpha   90.00
_cell.angle_beta   90.00
_cell.angle_gamma   90.00
#
_symmetry.space_group_name_H-M   'P 1'
#
loop_
_entity.id
_entity.type
_entity.pdbx_description
1 polymer ?
#
loop_
_entity_poly.entity_id
_entity_poly.type
_entity_poly.pdbx_seq_one_letter_code
_entity_poly.pdbx_strand_id
1 'polypeptide(L)'
;MSSNIENSKDWLIHIGERVSLSFKDSSLSQDSKDILTAKLLFHDTDSKNSKTIYLNFSEIENKVWIQIGENLRVYGEKKNDNSSEEELIFKLDRLMIEDLVNQKMLYAGINHPKYNIKTKEVDLFTIKNLSTNFI
;
A
#
# COMPACT_ATOMS: atom_id res chain seq x y z
N MET A 1 8.23 9.56 -34.24
CA MET A 1 8.00 8.34 -33.43
C MET A 1 7.72 8.78 -32.03
N SER A 2 6.45 8.90 -31.68
CA SER A 2 6.03 9.35 -30.36
C SER A 2 6.05 8.15 -29.44
N SER A 3 6.94 8.18 -28.44
CA SER A 3 6.93 7.23 -27.33
C SER A 3 5.60 7.38 -26.60
N ASN A 4 4.75 6.36 -26.71
CA ASN A 4 3.61 6.18 -25.81
C ASN A 4 4.19 6.00 -24.40
N ILE A 5 4.18 7.06 -23.61
CA ILE A 5 4.31 6.94 -22.16
C ILE A 5 2.97 6.38 -21.70
N GLU A 6 2.90 5.06 -21.54
CA GLU A 6 1.82 4.44 -20.79
C GLU A 6 1.76 5.12 -19.42
N ASN A 7 0.72 5.92 -19.20
CA ASN A 7 0.36 6.44 -17.89
C ASN A 7 -0.07 5.24 -17.02
N SER A 8 0.88 4.49 -16.47
CA SER A 8 0.59 3.59 -15.34
C SER A 8 0.25 4.50 -14.15
N LYS A 9 -1.04 4.74 -13.93
CA LYS A 9 -1.50 5.61 -12.85
C LYS A 9 -1.41 4.84 -11.54
N ASP A 10 -0.24 4.88 -10.92
CA ASP A 10 -0.03 4.41 -9.55
C ASP A 10 -1.01 5.12 -8.60
N TRP A 11 -1.73 4.37 -7.77
CA TRP A 11 -2.61 4.92 -6.74
C TRP A 11 -1.86 5.03 -5.43
N LEU A 12 -1.75 6.26 -4.96
CA LEU A 12 -0.86 6.59 -3.86
C LEU A 12 -1.65 6.92 -2.59
N ILE A 13 -1.42 6.16 -1.53
CA ILE A 13 -1.98 6.39 -0.20
C ILE A 13 -0.88 6.93 0.70
N HIS A 14 -0.99 8.19 1.14
CA HIS A 14 -0.03 8.81 2.04
C HIS A 14 -0.33 8.47 3.51
N ILE A 15 0.66 7.90 4.21
CA ILE A 15 0.61 7.59 5.64
C ILE A 15 1.50 8.56 6.41
N GLY A 16 0.88 9.67 6.82
CA GLY A 16 1.61 10.81 7.38
C GLY A 16 2.48 11.49 6.31
N GLU A 17 3.59 12.09 6.75
CA GLU A 17 4.45 12.90 5.86
C GLU A 17 5.60 12.11 5.24
N ARG A 18 5.94 10.94 5.80
CA ARG A 18 7.19 10.24 5.49
C ARG A 18 7.01 8.96 4.71
N VAL A 19 5.79 8.42 4.63
CA VAL A 19 5.53 7.10 4.04
C VAL A 19 4.33 7.15 3.12
N SER A 20 4.40 6.45 1.99
CA SER A 20 3.28 6.19 1.11
C SER A 20 3.24 4.74 0.65
N LEU A 21 2.05 4.26 0.36
CA LEU A 21 1.82 3.03 -0.39
C LEU A 21 1.45 3.38 -1.82
N SER A 22 2.20 2.85 -2.79
CA SER A 22 1.87 2.95 -4.20
C SER A 22 1.31 1.61 -4.68
N PHE A 23 0.04 1.58 -5.05
CA PHE A 23 -0.59 0.43 -5.66
C PHE A 23 -0.48 0.57 -7.18
N LYS A 24 0.05 -0.45 -7.86
CA LYS A 24 0.13 -0.49 -9.32
C LYS A 24 -1.17 -0.99 -9.92
N ASP A 25 -1.46 -0.51 -11.13
CA ASP A 25 -2.54 -1.01 -11.96
C ASP A 25 -2.41 -2.52 -12.19
N SER A 26 -3.42 -3.26 -11.73
CA SER A 26 -3.40 -4.72 -11.64
C SER A 26 -3.64 -5.40 -12.97
N SER A 27 -3.62 -4.67 -14.09
CA SER A 27 -3.56 -5.27 -15.42
C SER A 27 -2.40 -6.26 -15.61
N LEU A 28 -1.44 -6.32 -14.66
CA LEU A 28 -0.20 -7.09 -14.77
C LEU A 28 0.02 -8.23 -13.75
N SER A 29 -0.90 -8.57 -12.84
CA SER A 29 -0.68 -9.69 -11.90
C SER A 29 -1.92 -10.57 -11.69
N GLN A 30 -2.09 -11.57 -12.56
CA GLN A 30 -3.22 -12.51 -12.59
C GLN A 30 -3.09 -13.74 -11.66
N ASP A 31 -2.10 -13.81 -10.76
CA ASP A 31 -1.81 -15.09 -10.08
C ASP A 31 -2.57 -15.31 -8.76
N SER A 32 -3.30 -14.33 -8.23
CA SER A 32 -4.09 -14.51 -6.99
C SER A 32 -5.21 -13.47 -6.83
N LYS A 33 -6.47 -13.92 -6.76
CA LYS A 33 -7.68 -13.07 -6.67
C LYS A 33 -7.92 -12.43 -5.31
N ASP A 34 -7.01 -12.59 -4.36
CA ASP A 34 -7.16 -12.22 -2.96
C ASP A 34 -5.98 -11.39 -2.44
N ILE A 35 -5.10 -10.92 -3.33
CA ILE A 35 -3.90 -10.18 -2.95
C ILE A 35 -3.94 -8.76 -3.49
N LEU A 36 -3.69 -7.79 -2.60
CA LEU A 36 -3.26 -6.45 -2.96
C LEU A 36 -1.75 -6.34 -2.82
N THR A 37 -1.07 -5.87 -3.87
CA THR A 37 0.37 -5.56 -3.81
C THR A 37 0.57 -4.05 -3.84
N ALA A 38 1.44 -3.55 -2.97
CA ALA A 38 1.84 -2.14 -2.95
C ALA A 38 3.35 -2.00 -2.80
N LYS A 39 3.92 -0.97 -3.42
CA LYS A 39 5.29 -0.53 -3.15
C LYS A 39 5.28 0.45 -1.98
N LEU A 40 6.08 0.17 -0.96
CA LEU A 40 6.34 1.06 0.15
C LEU A 40 7.35 2.13 -0.28
N LEU A 41 6.97 3.40 -0.11
CA LEU A 41 7.76 4.56 -0.51
C LEU A 41 8.07 5.41 0.73
N PHE A 42 9.34 5.79 0.90
CA PHE A 42 9.74 6.76 1.91
C PHE A 42 10.01 8.09 1.25
N HIS A 43 9.40 9.13 1.82
CA HIS A 43 9.64 10.52 1.45
C HIS A 43 10.70 11.07 2.39
N ASP A 44 11.93 11.17 1.90
CA ASP A 44 13.02 11.78 2.63
C ASP A 44 12.93 13.31 2.49
N THR A 45 13.03 14.03 3.61
CA THR A 45 13.17 15.49 3.59
C THR A 45 14.63 15.92 3.48
N ASP A 46 15.61 15.04 3.71
CA ASP A 46 17.04 15.36 3.64
C ASP A 46 17.86 14.19 3.07
N SER A 47 18.13 14.29 1.76
CA SER A 47 18.78 13.29 0.88
C SER A 47 20.15 12.73 1.31
N LYS A 48 20.70 13.17 2.45
CA LYS A 48 21.97 12.69 3.02
C LYS A 48 21.81 11.62 4.10
N ASN A 49 20.58 11.33 4.55
CA ASN A 49 20.32 10.46 5.70
C ASN A 49 19.28 9.35 5.47
N SER A 50 18.82 9.12 4.23
CA SER A 50 17.86 8.06 3.88
C SER A 50 18.17 6.73 4.60
N LYS A 51 19.42 6.25 4.53
CA LYS A 51 19.86 5.00 5.18
C LYS A 51 19.73 5.02 6.72
N THR A 52 19.87 6.17 7.36
CA THR A 52 19.79 6.36 8.81
C THR A 52 18.34 6.37 9.33
N ILE A 53 17.39 6.77 8.48
CA ILE A 53 15.95 6.68 8.77
C ILE A 53 15.47 5.24 8.62
N TYR A 54 15.90 4.53 7.56
CA TYR A 54 15.69 3.08 7.42
C TYR A 54 16.20 2.30 8.64
N LEU A 55 17.38 2.65 9.18
CA LEU A 55 17.93 2.04 10.40
C LEU A 55 17.10 2.31 11.66
N ASN A 56 16.35 3.42 11.72
CA ASN A 56 15.45 3.73 12.82
C ASN A 56 14.06 3.12 12.69
N PHE A 57 13.71 2.69 11.47
CA PHE A 57 12.47 2.04 11.07
C PHE A 57 12.70 0.60 10.63
N SER A 58 13.63 -0.09 11.28
CA SER A 58 13.78 -1.54 11.10
C SER A 58 12.41 -2.20 11.29
N GLU A 59 12.02 -3.07 10.34
CA GLU A 59 10.76 -3.81 10.33
C GLU A 59 9.49 -2.97 10.12
N ILE A 60 9.58 -1.71 9.68
CA ILE A 60 8.40 -0.89 9.41
C ILE A 60 7.46 -1.54 8.39
N GLU A 61 8.01 -2.26 7.42
CA GLU A 61 7.29 -3.08 6.44
C GLU A 61 6.27 -4.01 7.11
N ASN A 62 6.65 -4.66 8.22
CA ASN A 62 5.80 -5.60 8.97
C ASN A 62 4.82 -4.89 9.92
N LYS A 63 4.90 -3.55 10.02
CA LYS A 63 4.01 -2.73 10.83
C LYS A 63 2.99 -1.95 9.99
N VAL A 64 3.16 -1.92 8.67
CA VAL A 64 2.19 -1.33 7.74
C VAL A 64 0.94 -2.20 7.72
N TRP A 65 -0.23 -1.55 7.77
CA TRP A 65 -1.52 -2.22 7.68
C TRP A 65 -2.52 -1.43 6.84
N ILE A 66 -3.51 -2.15 6.32
CA ILE A 66 -4.73 -1.59 5.73
C ILE A 66 -5.96 -2.10 6.48
N GLN A 67 -7.04 -1.34 6.44
CA GLN A 67 -8.33 -1.71 7.00
C GLN A 67 -9.44 -1.31 6.03
N ILE A 68 -10.22 -2.31 5.59
CA ILE A 68 -11.34 -2.15 4.66
C ILE A 68 -12.63 -2.37 5.44
N GLY A 69 -13.56 -1.42 5.35
CA GLY A 69 -14.80 -1.47 6.13
C GLY A 69 -14.53 -1.54 7.64
N GLU A 70 -15.33 -2.35 8.33
CA GLU A 70 -15.18 -2.62 9.76
C GLU A 70 -14.36 -3.88 10.05
N ASN A 71 -13.73 -4.47 9.02
CA ASN A 71 -12.92 -5.67 9.16
C ASN A 71 -11.65 -5.42 9.99
N LEU A 72 -11.01 -6.52 10.40
CA LEU A 72 -9.72 -6.47 11.06
C LEU A 72 -8.64 -5.90 10.12
N ARG A 73 -7.59 -5.35 10.73
CA ARG A 73 -6.43 -4.83 9.99
C ARG A 73 -5.67 -5.97 9.34
N VAL A 74 -5.33 -5.79 8.07
CA VAL A 74 -4.43 -6.66 7.32
C VAL A 74 -3.05 -6.03 7.33
N TYR A 75 -2.07 -6.73 7.87
CA TYR A 75 -0.69 -6.29 7.87
C TYR A 75 0.01 -6.70 6.57
N GLY A 76 0.89 -5.84 6.07
CA GLY A 76 1.67 -6.11 4.88
C GLY A 76 2.75 -7.15 5.15
N GLU A 77 2.88 -8.12 4.25
CA GLU A 77 3.97 -9.08 4.21
C GLU A 77 4.95 -8.70 3.10
N LYS A 78 6.26 -8.71 3.37
CA LYS A 78 7.26 -8.43 2.35
C LYS A 78 7.21 -9.52 1.26
N LYS A 79 7.13 -9.12 -0.01
CA LYS A 79 7.00 -10.07 -1.14
C LYS A 79 8.24 -10.93 -1.37
N ASN A 80 9.44 -10.37 -1.17
CA ASN A 80 10.71 -11.08 -1.32
C ASN A 80 11.77 -10.45 -0.41
N ASP A 81 12.55 -11.26 0.30
CA ASP A 81 13.63 -10.77 1.17
C ASP A 81 14.79 -10.12 0.39
N ASN A 82 14.97 -10.50 -0.87
CA ASN A 82 16.10 -10.13 -1.72
C ASN A 82 15.83 -8.98 -2.71
N SER A 83 14.63 -8.40 -2.76
CA SER A 83 14.37 -7.26 -3.65
C SER A 83 14.81 -5.95 -3.00
N SER A 84 15.49 -5.11 -3.80
CA SER A 84 15.74 -3.70 -3.46
C SER A 84 14.45 -2.87 -3.42
N GLU A 85 13.36 -3.42 -3.93
CA GLU A 85 12.03 -2.82 -3.84
C GLU A 85 11.28 -3.37 -2.62
N GLU A 86 10.80 -2.47 -1.77
CA GLU A 86 9.94 -2.80 -0.64
C GLU A 86 8.50 -3.02 -1.11
N GLU A 87 8.26 -4.13 -1.79
CA GLU A 87 6.90 -4.56 -2.14
C GLU A 87 6.25 -5.29 -0.98
N LEU A 88 5.05 -4.85 -0.60
CA LEU A 88 4.18 -5.43 0.40
C LEU A 88 3.00 -6.15 -0.26
N ILE A 89 2.65 -7.29 0.30
CA ILE A 89 1.49 -8.12 -0.03
C ILE A 89 0.50 -8.00 1.12
N PHE A 90 -0.75 -7.66 0.79
CA PHE A 90 -1.88 -7.72 1.71
C PHE A 90 -2.82 -8.83 1.25
N LYS A 91 -2.93 -9.89 2.03
CA LYS A 91 -3.87 -11.00 1.79
C LYS A 91 -5.22 -10.62 2.35
N LEU A 92 -6.19 -10.44 1.46
CA LEU A 92 -7.55 -10.09 1.81
C LEU A 92 -8.40 -11.35 1.93
N ASP A 93 -9.23 -11.41 2.96
CA ASP A 93 -10.29 -12.41 2.98
C ASP A 93 -11.47 -12.01 2.09
N ARG A 94 -12.42 -12.92 1.95
CA ARG A 94 -13.61 -12.70 1.11
C ARG A 94 -14.44 -11.50 1.56
N LEU A 95 -14.61 -11.27 2.86
CA LEU A 95 -15.44 -10.16 3.37
C LEU A 95 -14.75 -8.82 3.11
N MET A 96 -13.43 -8.76 3.25
CA MET A 96 -12.63 -7.58 2.92
C MET A 96 -12.72 -7.26 1.42
N ILE A 97 -12.68 -8.27 0.55
CA ILE A 97 -12.86 -8.09 -0.89
C ILE A 97 -14.27 -7.58 -1.20
N GLU A 98 -15.31 -8.19 -0.61
CA GLU A 98 -16.69 -7.75 -0.78
C GLU A 98 -16.88 -6.29 -0.32
N ASP A 99 -16.30 -5.91 0.82
CA ASP A 99 -16.35 -4.53 1.29
C ASP A 99 -15.57 -3.56 0.40
N LEU A 100 -14.42 -3.97 -0.17
CA LEU A 100 -13.65 -3.16 -1.10
C LEU A 100 -14.43 -2.93 -2.41
N VAL A 101 -15.05 -3.99 -2.96
CA VAL A 101 -15.91 -3.93 -4.16
C VAL A 101 -17.13 -3.04 -3.93
N ASN A 102 -17.71 -3.10 -2.73
CA ASN A 102 -18.81 -2.23 -2.32
C ASN A 102 -18.35 -0.83 -1.89
N GLN A 103 -17.07 -0.48 -2.12
CA GLN A 103 -16.50 0.84 -1.87
C GLN A 103 -16.68 1.31 -0.43
N LYS A 104 -16.59 0.38 0.52
CA LYS A 104 -16.54 0.73 1.95
C LYS A 104 -15.26 1.51 2.23
N MET A 105 -15.31 2.26 3.34
CA MET A 105 -14.18 3.02 3.86
C MET A 105 -12.89 2.21 3.88
N LEU A 106 -11.80 2.82 3.42
CA LEU A 106 -10.45 2.25 3.46
C LEU A 106 -9.55 3.17 4.28
N TYR A 107 -8.74 2.56 5.14
CA TYR A 107 -7.69 3.24 5.87
C TYR A 107 -6.38 2.48 5.71
N ALA A 108 -5.27 3.21 5.79
CA ALA A 108 -3.95 2.63 5.97
C ALA A 108 -3.30 3.18 7.24
N GLY A 109 -2.28 2.51 7.72
CA GLY A 109 -1.50 3.00 8.83
C GLY A 109 -0.25 2.20 9.08
N ILE A 110 0.52 2.64 10.06
CA ILE A 110 1.74 1.99 10.51
C ILE A 110 1.64 1.89 12.02
N ASN A 111 1.87 0.70 12.56
CA ASN A 111 1.91 0.43 14.00
C ASN A 111 3.35 0.22 14.47
N HIS A 112 4.19 1.25 14.34
CA HIS A 112 5.58 1.21 14.76
C HIS A 112 5.81 2.15 15.96
N PRO A 113 6.58 1.77 17.00
CA PRO A 113 6.77 2.59 18.21
C PRO A 113 7.24 4.02 17.95
N LYS A 114 8.03 4.22 16.87
CA LYS A 114 8.54 5.54 16.46
C LYS A 114 7.71 6.22 15.36
N TYR A 115 6.69 5.55 14.81
CA TYR A 115 5.85 6.06 13.72
C TYR A 115 4.50 5.34 13.72
N ASN A 116 3.65 5.68 14.69
CA ASN A 116 2.31 5.12 14.85
C ASN A 116 1.28 6.11 14.30
N ILE A 117 0.98 6.00 13.00
CA ILE A 117 0.12 6.94 12.28
C ILE A 117 -0.92 6.16 11.48
N LYS A 118 -2.13 6.71 11.40
CA LYS A 118 -3.23 6.25 10.55
C LYS A 118 -3.61 7.36 9.58
N THR A 119 -3.99 7.00 8.36
CA THR A 119 -4.51 7.94 7.37
C THR A 119 -5.87 8.50 7.78
N LYS A 120 -6.28 9.62 7.16
CA LYS A 120 -7.71 9.89 7.00
C LYS A 120 -8.33 8.80 6.12
N GLU A 121 -9.66 8.76 6.03
CA GLU A 121 -10.32 7.89 5.07
C GLU A 121 -9.78 8.13 3.67
N VAL A 122 -9.39 7.05 3.00
CA VAL A 122 -8.87 7.09 1.64
C VAL A 122 -10.00 7.53 0.71
N ASP A 123 -9.67 8.35 -0.28
CA ASP A 123 -10.68 8.93 -1.17
C ASP A 123 -11.38 7.84 -2.00
N LEU A 124 -12.66 8.07 -2.28
CA LEU A 124 -13.52 7.13 -3.01
C LEU A 124 -12.97 6.80 -4.40
N PHE A 125 -12.25 7.73 -5.05
CA PHE A 125 -11.66 7.49 -6.37
C PHE A 125 -10.56 6.43 -6.28
N THR A 126 -9.66 6.54 -5.30
CA THR A 126 -8.64 5.52 -5.01
C THR A 126 -9.27 4.17 -4.67
N ILE A 127 -10.28 4.14 -3.78
CA ILE A 127 -11.00 2.90 -3.41
C ILE A 127 -11.61 2.23 -4.65
N LYS A 128 -12.31 3.00 -5.48
CA LYS A 128 -12.94 2.50 -6.69
C LYS A 128 -11.93 1.87 -7.64
N ASN A 129 -10.76 2.49 -7.82
CA ASN A 129 -9.73 1.90 -8.69
C ASN A 129 -9.08 0.66 -8.08
N LEU A 130 -8.86 0.62 -6.76
CA LEU A 130 -8.35 -0.61 -6.12
C LEU A 130 -9.35 -1.77 -6.24
N SER A 131 -10.65 -1.46 -6.24
CA SER A 131 -11.70 -2.48 -6.33
C SER A 131 -11.78 -3.18 -7.69
N THR A 132 -11.31 -2.55 -8.78
CA THR A 132 -11.36 -3.16 -10.12
C THR A 132 -10.49 -4.40 -10.23
N ASN A 133 -9.58 -4.61 -9.27
CA ASN A 133 -8.71 -5.78 -9.21
C ASN A 133 -9.47 -7.07 -8.83
N PHE A 134 -10.71 -6.93 -8.35
CA PHE A 134 -11.51 -8.02 -7.76
C PHE A 134 -12.87 -8.25 -8.43
N ILE A 135 -13.19 -7.48 -9.48
CA ILE A 135 -14.44 -7.55 -10.26
C ILE A 135 -14.18 -8.29 -11.57
#